data_AF-A0A2N2E820-F1
#
_entry.id   AF-A0A2N2E820-F1
#
_cell.length_a   1.000
_cell.length_b   1.000
_cell.length_c   1.000
_cell.angle_alpha   90.00
_cell.angle_beta   90.00
_cell.angle_gamma   90.00
#
_symmetry.space_group_name_H-M   'P 1'
#
loop_
_entity.id
_entity.type
_entity.pdbx_description
1 polymer ?
#
loop_
_entity_poly.entity_id
_entity_poly.type
_entity_poly.pdbx_seq_one_letter_code
_entity_poly.pdbx_strand_id
1 'polypeptide(L)' 'MKEEKRVLNLDQYEHGVMVNALNEFRNELIEEQRPTDAVDELLLKTIDAPTKKQKRRDHDESR' A
#
# COMPACT_ATOMS: atom_id res chain seq x y z
N MET A 1 -18.96 -6.95 17.42
CA MET A 1 -18.10 -5.83 17.90
C MET A 1 -17.58 -5.12 16.66
N LYS A 2 -17.50 -3.79 16.62
CA LYS A 2 -16.87 -3.10 15.48
C LYS A 2 -15.37 -3.32 15.59
N GLU A 3 -14.79 -4.02 14.63
CA GLU A 3 -13.33 -4.13 14.52
C GLU A 3 -12.74 -2.74 14.36
N GLU A 4 -11.71 -2.43 15.16
CA GLU A 4 -10.99 -1.17 15.06
C GLU A 4 -10.18 -1.15 13.76
N LYS A 5 -10.43 -0.15 12.91
CA LYS A 5 -9.70 0.05 11.65
C LYS A 5 -8.72 1.22 11.81
N ARG A 6 -7.52 1.06 11.26
CA ARG A 6 -6.49 2.11 11.21
C ARG A 6 -6.37 2.66 9.79
N VAL A 7 -6.06 3.96 9.67
CA VAL A 7 -5.77 4.62 8.40
C VAL A 7 -4.27 4.90 8.33
N LEU A 8 -3.63 4.44 7.26
CA LEU A 8 -2.22 4.69 6.95
C LEU A 8 -2.16 5.52 5.65
N ASN A 9 -1.40 6.61 5.66
CA ASN A 9 -1.09 7.36 4.44
C ASN A 9 0.36 7.05 4.08
N LEU A 10 0.59 6.76 2.81
CA LEU A 10 1.90 6.42 2.27
C LEU A 10 2.20 7.34 1.10
N ASP A 11 3.45 7.79 1.00
CA ASP A 11 3.94 8.39 -0.23
C ASP A 11 4.21 7.32 -1.30
N GLN A 12 4.64 7.77 -2.48
CA GLN A 12 4.92 6.86 -3.60
C GLN A 12 6.04 5.86 -3.30
N TYR A 13 7.04 6.27 -2.52
CA TYR A 13 8.16 5.41 -2.15
C TYR A 13 7.73 4.38 -1.11
N GLU A 14 7.07 4.82 -0.04
CA GLU A 14 6.56 3.96 1.03
C GLU A 14 5.54 2.94 0.49
N HIS A 15 4.69 3.34 -0.46
CA HIS A 15 3.78 2.43 -1.18
C HIS A 15 4.55 1.32 -1.90
N GLY A 16 5.60 1.67 -2.64
CA GLY A 16 6.46 0.71 -3.33
C GLY A 16 7.17 -0.25 -2.37
N VAL A 17 7.72 0.29 -1.28
CA VAL A 17 8.36 -0.52 -0.22
C VAL A 17 7.36 -1.50 0.38
N MET A 18 6.14 -1.05 0.69
CA MET A 18 5.12 -1.90 1.28
C MET A 18 4.67 -3.03 0.35
N VAL A 19 4.47 -2.74 -0.93
CA VAL A 19 4.15 -3.77 -1.94
C VAL A 19 5.28 -4.80 -2.04
N ASN A 20 6.54 -4.35 -2.13
CA ASN A 20 7.68 -5.26 -2.25
C ASN A 20 7.82 -6.16 -1.02
N ALA A 21 7.79 -5.57 0.18
CA ALA A 21 7.93 -6.32 1.43
C ALA A 21 6.81 -7.34 1.63
N LEU A 22 5.55 -6.99 1.33
CA LEU A 22 4.44 -7.93 1.41
C LEU A 22 4.55 -9.05 0.37
N ASN A 23 5.08 -8.75 -0.83
CA ASN A 23 5.29 -9.75 -1.86
C ASN A 23 6.43 -10.73 -1.51
N GLU A 24 7.53 -10.22 -0.96
CA GLU A 24 8.61 -11.06 -0.41
C GLU A 24 8.08 -11.97 0.70
N PHE A 25 7.34 -11.42 1.66
CA PHE A 25 6.76 -12.22 2.75
C PHE A 25 5.76 -13.27 2.25
N ARG A 26 4.95 -12.95 1.23
CA ARG A 26 4.07 -13.93 0.59
C ARG A 26 4.89 -15.07 -0.02
N ASN A 27 5.99 -14.77 -0.71
CA ASN A 27 6.84 -15.80 -1.31
C ASN A 27 7.45 -16.72 -0.24
N GLU A 28 7.94 -16.17 0.87
CA GLU A 28 8.44 -16.96 2.00
C GLU A 28 7.36 -17.91 2.56
N LEU A 29 6.13 -17.42 2.75
CA LEU A 29 5.02 -18.27 3.21
C LEU A 29 4.67 -19.38 2.22
N ILE A 30 4.76 -19.11 0.90
CA ILE A 30 4.56 -20.14 -0.15
C ILE A 30 5.65 -21.21 -0.04
N GLU A 31 6.91 -20.81 0.11
CA GLU A 31 8.03 -21.74 0.28
C GLU A 31 7.86 -22.61 1.54
N GLU A 32 7.34 -22.02 2.62
CA GLU A 32 7.01 -22.72 3.87
C GLU A 32 5.73 -23.57 3.77
N GLN A 33 5.01 -23.60 2.63
CA GLN A 33 3.71 -24.24 2.44
C GLN A 33 2.66 -23.78 3.48
N ARG A 34 2.72 -22.50 3.83
CA ARG A 34 1.81 -21.85 4.78
C ARG A 34 0.73 -21.05 4.05
N PRO A 35 -0.42 -20.83 4.69
CA PRO A 35 -1.49 -20.02 4.10
C PRO A 35 -1.04 -18.56 3.91
N THR A 36 -1.38 -17.99 2.74
CA THR A 36 -1.04 -16.61 2.35
C THR A 36 -2.23 -15.66 2.36
N ASP A 37 -3.45 -16.16 2.61
CA ASP A 37 -4.71 -15.41 2.43
C ASP A 37 -4.69 -14.03 3.10
N ALA A 38 -4.15 -13.95 4.32
CA ALA A 38 -4.03 -12.69 5.06
C ALA A 38 -3.09 -11.68 4.38
N VAL A 39 -1.98 -12.15 3.81
CA VAL A 39 -1.00 -11.30 3.10
C VAL A 39 -1.55 -10.91 1.73
N ASP A 40 -2.26 -11.82 1.07
CA ASP A 40 -2.90 -11.57 -0.23
C ASP A 40 -3.96 -10.48 -0.13
N GLU A 41 -4.78 -10.50 0.91
CA GLU A 41 -5.73 -9.42 1.19
C GLU A 41 -5.05 -8.07 1.41
N LEU A 42 -3.91 -8.05 2.12
CA LEU A 42 -3.16 -6.82 2.38
C LEU A 42 -2.50 -6.29 1.11
N LEU A 43 -1.93 -7.16 0.28
CA LEU A 43 -1.37 -6.82 -1.03
C LEU A 43 -2.44 -6.17 -1.92
N LEU A 44 -3.62 -6.79 -2.04
CA LEU A 44 -4.74 -6.25 -2.82
C LEU A 44 -5.16 -4.87 -2.29
N LYS A 45 -5.38 -4.74 -0.97
CA LYS A 45 -5.74 -3.44 -0.34
C LYS A 45 -4.68 -2.37 -0.59
N THR A 46 -3.40 -2.76 -0.66
CA THR A 46 -2.28 -1.84 -0.88
C THR A 46 -2.22 -1.40 -2.34
N ILE A 47 -2.33 -2.33 -3.29
CA ILE A 47 -2.29 -2.05 -4.72
C ILE A 47 -3.48 -1.18 -5.15
N ASP A 48 -4.67 -1.50 -4.64
CA ASP A 48 -5.91 -0.78 -4.96
C ASP A 48 -6.07 0.53 -4.15
N ALA A 49 -5.14 0.84 -3.26
CA ALA A 49 -5.22 2.04 -2.44
C ALA A 49 -5.26 3.31 -3.33
N PRO A 50 -6.26 4.19 -3.18
CA PRO A 50 -6.39 5.34 -4.05
C PRO A 50 -5.25 6.35 -3.81
N THR A 51 -4.66 6.85 -4.90
CA THR A 51 -3.67 7.93 -4.82
C THR A 51 -4.36 9.28 -4.65
N LYS A 52 -3.95 10.05 -3.63
CA LYS A 52 -4.31 11.48 -3.54
C LYS A 52 -3.28 12.28 -4.31
N LYS A 53 -3.57 12.61 -5.57
CA LYS A 53 -2.73 13.55 -6.33
C LYS A 53 -2.71 14.90 -5.59
N GLN A 54 -1.55 15.30 -5.06
CA GLN A 54 -1.35 16.68 -4.63
C GLN A 54 -1.63 17.57 -5.84
N LYS A 55 -2.67 18.41 -5.77
CA LYS A 55 -2.85 19.50 -6.75
C LYS A 55 -1.56 20.32 -6.73
N ARG A 56 -0.76 20.24 -7.79
CA ARG A 56 0.29 21.22 -8.04
C ARG A 56 -0.41 22.58 -8.08
N ARG A 57 -0.06 23.48 -7.16
CA ARG A 57 -0.46 24.87 -7.28
C ARG A 57 0.36 25.40 -8.45
N ASP A 58 -0.28 25.59 -9.60
CA ASP A 58 0.32 26.31 -10.71
C ASP A 58 0.59 27.73 -10.22
N HIS A 59 1.85 28.03 -9.92
CA HIS A 59 2.29 29.38 -9.65
C HIS A 59 2.46 30.10 -10.99
N ASP A 60 1.35 30.34 -11.67
CA ASP A 60 1.29 31.38 -12.70
C ASP A 60 1.08 32.71 -11.97
N GLU A 61 2.18 33.27 -11.46
CA GLU A 61 2.27 34.72 -11.29
C GLU A 61 3.21 35.23 -12.36
N SER A 62 2.62 35.50 -13.51
CA SER A 62 3.03 36.55 -14.42
C SER A 62 3.28 37.86 -13.63
N ARG A 63 4.54 38.26 -13.44
CA ARG A 63 4.91 39.66 -13.30
C ARG A 63 6.37 39.95 -13.62
#